data_AF-A0A957C4F8-F1
#
_entry.id   AF-A0A957C4F8-F1
#
_cell.length_a   1.000
_cell.length_b   1.000
_cell.length_c   1.000
_cell.angle_alpha   90.00
_cell.angle_beta   90.00
_cell.angle_gamma   90.00
#
_symmetry.space_group_name_H-M   'P 1'
#
loop_
_entity.id
_entity.type
_entity.pdbx_description
1 polymer ?
#
loop_
_entity_poly.entity_id
_entity_poly.type
_entity_poly.pdbx_seq_one_letter_code
_entity_poly.pdbx_strand_id
1 'polypeptide(L)'
;MRVEDPNAILPYPPEPVSADPVTEIVAAMSGQQIKAQPDMPHLEHIQEQLAFLLDPVFGAANPVNINPGFQMIFADIQQHLLFLYQQVKQQAVQMAQAQLQAKVIQQLSASGQELSPETLPLLVQQAMATPEMQNEFKQFVQGTYRQAVQGLQPLVAQLQQADELVKKQTPPPQMPPEIQAQIQAMQAETQRKAQYDQGLLQIKGQDMAGKQQVSQLELQMEQMQQEFDNRLEQARVQLKAQMDQMAQQVNLQKNREDNRQHMQTEIAKNHEDNQTQLFMEQMRQEGLQQRKELEEHQKEMTNRMDRVV
;
A
#
# COMPACT_ATOMS: atom_id res chain seq x y z
N MET A 1 -20.31 -26.95 -64.24
CA MET A 1 -18.90 -27.23 -63.90
C MET A 1 -18.68 -26.85 -62.45
N ARG A 2 -18.33 -27.82 -61.60
CA ARG A 2 -17.94 -27.58 -60.21
C ARG A 2 -16.42 -27.58 -60.20
N VAL A 3 -15.80 -26.45 -59.85
CA VAL A 3 -14.34 -26.37 -59.75
C VAL A 3 -13.96 -27.09 -58.46
N GLU A 4 -13.22 -28.18 -58.59
CA GLU A 4 -12.86 -29.05 -57.45
C GLU A 4 -11.77 -28.45 -56.56
N ASP A 5 -11.00 -27.48 -57.07
CA ASP A 5 -10.09 -26.65 -56.28
C ASP A 5 -10.04 -25.21 -56.84
N PRO A 6 -10.73 -24.25 -56.22
CA PRO A 6 -10.68 -22.83 -56.60
C PRO A 6 -9.26 -22.25 -56.55
N ASN A 7 -8.36 -22.82 -55.73
CA ASN A 7 -6.98 -22.36 -55.57
C ASN A 7 -6.07 -22.86 -56.71
N ALA A 8 -6.52 -23.81 -57.53
CA ALA A 8 -5.82 -24.22 -58.75
C ALA A 8 -5.96 -23.19 -59.90
N ILE A 9 -6.89 -22.24 -59.77
CA ILE A 9 -7.23 -21.25 -60.80
C ILE A 9 -6.70 -19.85 -60.46
N LEU A 10 -6.54 -19.53 -59.17
CA LEU A 10 -6.01 -18.24 -58.70
C LEU A 10 -4.62 -18.45 -58.07
N PRO A 11 -3.55 -17.85 -58.61
CA PRO A 11 -2.25 -17.89 -57.96
C PRO A 11 -2.36 -17.28 -56.56
N TYR A 12 -1.66 -17.88 -55.59
CA TYR A 12 -1.57 -17.31 -54.25
C TYR A 12 -1.09 -15.86 -54.34
N PRO A 13 -1.71 -14.94 -53.58
CA PRO A 13 -1.20 -13.58 -53.50
C PRO A 13 0.28 -13.64 -53.07
N PRO A 14 1.16 -12.83 -53.69
CA PRO A 14 2.57 -12.84 -53.35
C PRO A 14 2.75 -12.55 -51.86
N GLU A 15 3.67 -13.27 -51.22
CA GLU A 15 3.98 -13.05 -49.81
C GLU A 15 4.49 -11.61 -49.62
N PRO A 16 4.09 -10.94 -48.52
CA PRO A 16 4.64 -9.63 -48.19
C PRO A 16 6.15 -9.67 -48.05
N VAL A 17 6.82 -8.63 -48.53
CA VAL A 17 8.26 -8.47 -48.35
C VAL A 17 8.54 -8.04 -46.91
N SER A 18 9.48 -8.73 -46.28
CA SER A 18 10.09 -8.33 -45.02
C SER A 18 11.60 -8.32 -45.24
N ALA A 19 12.22 -7.16 -45.16
CA ALA A 19 13.62 -6.98 -45.54
C ALA A 19 14.24 -5.79 -44.78
N ASP A 20 15.44 -5.35 -45.19
CA ASP A 20 15.95 -4.07 -44.72
C ASP A 20 15.03 -2.91 -45.16
N PRO A 21 15.03 -1.76 -44.44
CA PRO A 21 14.03 -0.73 -44.67
C PRO A 21 14.10 -0.11 -46.07
N VAL A 22 15.27 -0.05 -46.70
CA VAL A 22 15.41 0.48 -48.06
C VAL A 22 14.76 -0.46 -49.07
N THR A 23 14.98 -1.78 -48.93
CA THR A 23 14.31 -2.78 -49.76
C THR A 23 12.79 -2.74 -49.59
N GLU A 24 12.29 -2.57 -48.36
CA GLU A 24 10.85 -2.43 -48.10
C GLU A 24 10.26 -1.15 -48.71
N ILE A 25 10.97 -0.02 -48.64
CA ILE A 25 10.58 1.22 -49.32
C ILE A 25 10.44 0.98 -50.83
N VAL A 26 11.45 0.38 -51.47
CA VAL A 26 11.41 0.12 -52.91
C VAL A 26 10.28 -0.85 -53.27
N ALA A 27 10.06 -1.90 -52.47
CA ALA A 27 8.99 -2.86 -52.64
C ALA A 27 7.61 -2.17 -52.55
N ALA A 28 7.38 -1.38 -51.51
CA ALA A 28 6.13 -0.64 -51.30
C ALA A 28 5.88 0.39 -52.40
N MET A 29 6.91 1.14 -52.82
CA MET A 29 6.81 2.12 -53.92
C MET A 29 6.55 1.45 -55.28
N SER A 30 6.89 0.16 -55.41
CA SER A 30 6.59 -0.68 -56.57
C SER A 30 5.24 -1.40 -56.46
N GLY A 31 4.46 -1.14 -55.41
CA GLY A 31 3.13 -1.73 -55.20
C GLY A 31 3.13 -3.11 -54.55
N GLN A 32 4.28 -3.59 -54.06
CA GLN A 32 4.33 -4.83 -53.29
C GLN A 32 3.87 -4.58 -51.85
N GLN A 33 3.29 -5.62 -51.23
CA GLN A 33 2.97 -5.59 -49.81
C GLN A 33 4.26 -5.74 -49.01
N ILE A 34 4.36 -5.01 -47.90
CA ILE A 34 5.44 -5.16 -46.92
C ILE A 34 4.87 -5.50 -45.55
N LYS A 35 5.69 -6.10 -44.68
CA LYS A 35 5.24 -6.52 -43.35
C LYS A 35 6.38 -6.56 -42.34
N ALA A 36 6.23 -5.82 -41.26
CA ALA A 36 7.08 -5.92 -40.07
C ALA A 36 7.09 -7.33 -39.44
N GLN A 37 8.26 -7.77 -38.95
CA GLN A 37 8.47 -9.04 -38.23
C GLN A 37 9.09 -8.78 -36.84
N PRO A 38 8.80 -9.63 -35.83
CA PRO A 38 9.16 -9.36 -34.43
C PRO A 38 10.67 -9.22 -34.11
N ASP A 39 11.54 -9.76 -34.95
CA ASP A 39 12.99 -9.83 -34.76
C ASP A 39 13.76 -8.71 -35.48
N MET A 40 13.06 -7.82 -36.19
CA MET A 40 13.66 -6.72 -36.94
C MET A 40 14.10 -5.55 -36.05
N PRO A 41 15.09 -4.75 -36.48
CA PRO A 41 15.47 -3.53 -35.77
C PRO A 41 14.42 -2.44 -35.99
N HIS A 42 13.37 -2.44 -35.15
CA HIS A 42 12.18 -1.61 -35.39
C HIS A 42 12.43 -0.11 -35.37
N LEU A 43 13.26 0.39 -34.46
CA LEU A 43 13.56 1.83 -34.41
C LEU A 43 14.27 2.30 -35.68
N GLU A 44 15.19 1.49 -36.20
CA GLU A 44 15.91 1.77 -37.45
C GLU A 44 14.95 1.82 -38.64
N HIS A 45 14.05 0.83 -38.75
CA HIS A 45 13.03 0.81 -39.81
C HIS A 45 12.14 2.05 -39.76
N ILE A 46 11.62 2.39 -38.58
CA ILE A 46 10.79 3.60 -38.43
C ILE A 46 11.56 4.85 -38.84
N GLN A 47 12.82 4.97 -38.43
CA GLN A 47 13.65 6.15 -38.75
C GLN A 47 13.91 6.28 -40.25
N GLU A 48 14.29 5.19 -40.92
CA GLU A 48 14.60 5.19 -42.34
C GLU A 48 13.33 5.42 -43.19
N GLN A 49 12.23 4.73 -42.86
CA GLN A 49 10.96 4.90 -43.54
C GLN A 49 10.39 6.32 -43.34
N LEU A 50 10.50 6.90 -42.14
CA LEU A 50 10.13 8.30 -41.91
C LEU A 50 11.03 9.26 -42.66
N ALA A 51 12.34 9.03 -42.67
CA ALA A 51 13.28 9.86 -43.41
C ALA A 51 12.93 9.88 -44.90
N PHE A 52 12.61 8.72 -45.48
CA PHE A 52 12.13 8.63 -46.85
C PHE A 52 10.81 9.37 -47.07
N LEU A 53 9.80 9.19 -46.22
CA LEU A 53 8.52 9.90 -46.36
C LEU A 53 8.68 11.43 -46.30
N LEU A 54 9.59 11.90 -45.45
CA LEU A 54 9.89 13.32 -45.25
C LEU A 54 10.90 13.88 -46.27
N ASP A 55 11.46 13.04 -47.14
CA ASP A 55 12.45 13.46 -48.13
C ASP A 55 11.80 14.37 -49.20
N PRO A 56 12.34 15.58 -49.44
CA PRO A 56 11.74 16.56 -50.35
C PRO A 56 11.94 16.23 -51.83
N VAL A 57 12.78 15.24 -52.16
CA VAL A 57 13.09 14.82 -53.53
C VAL A 57 12.34 13.54 -53.87
N PHE A 58 12.48 12.51 -53.05
CA PHE A 58 11.98 11.16 -53.32
C PHE A 58 10.73 10.79 -52.52
N GLY A 59 10.45 11.51 -51.43
CA GLY A 59 9.39 11.21 -50.48
C GLY A 59 8.03 11.85 -50.77
N ALA A 60 7.13 11.70 -49.80
CA ALA A 60 5.81 12.35 -49.79
C ALA A 60 5.89 13.86 -49.52
N ALA A 61 7.04 14.36 -49.04
CA ALA A 61 7.29 15.79 -48.95
C ALA A 61 7.43 16.46 -50.34
N ASN A 62 7.76 15.68 -51.38
CA ASN A 62 7.74 16.19 -52.75
C ASN A 62 6.28 16.28 -53.28
N PRO A 63 5.76 17.48 -53.57
CA PRO A 63 4.37 17.65 -53.99
C PRO A 63 4.03 17.08 -55.36
N VAL A 64 5.05 16.72 -56.15
CA VAL A 64 4.87 16.12 -57.49
C VAL A 64 4.90 14.58 -57.40
N ASN A 65 5.43 14.01 -56.32
CA ASN A 65 5.47 12.58 -56.13
C ASN A 65 4.16 12.10 -55.49
N ILE A 66 3.32 11.44 -56.29
CA ILE A 66 2.04 10.87 -55.87
C ILE A 66 2.14 9.35 -56.03
N ASN A 67 2.14 8.61 -54.93
CA ASN A 67 2.32 7.16 -54.96
C ASN A 67 1.54 6.47 -53.81
N PRO A 68 0.73 5.43 -54.08
CA PRO A 68 0.04 4.66 -53.03
C PRO A 68 1.00 3.95 -52.06
N GLY A 69 2.25 3.69 -52.48
CA GLY A 69 3.31 3.12 -51.65
C GLY A 69 3.61 3.93 -50.39
N PHE A 70 3.36 5.24 -50.39
CA PHE A 70 3.50 6.06 -49.18
C PHE A 70 2.55 5.64 -48.05
N GLN A 71 1.31 5.25 -48.39
CA GLN A 71 0.36 4.74 -47.41
C GLN A 71 0.80 3.39 -46.86
N MET A 72 1.40 2.55 -47.72
CA MET A 72 1.93 1.25 -47.35
C MET A 72 3.10 1.39 -46.38
N ILE A 73 4.07 2.26 -46.71
CA ILE A 73 5.21 2.56 -45.83
C ILE A 73 4.72 3.11 -44.48
N PHE A 74 3.76 4.03 -44.49
CA PHE A 74 3.22 4.58 -43.24
C PHE A 74 2.47 3.53 -42.41
N ALA A 75 1.73 2.61 -43.04
CA ALA A 75 1.09 1.49 -42.34
C ALA A 75 2.13 0.52 -41.76
N ASP A 76 3.25 0.32 -42.43
CA ASP A 76 4.32 -0.53 -41.93
C ASP A 76 5.07 0.11 -40.75
N ILE A 77 5.33 1.42 -40.78
CA ILE A 77 5.80 2.20 -39.62
C ILE A 77 4.89 1.96 -38.39
N GLN A 78 3.56 1.91 -38.57
CA GLN A 78 2.63 1.63 -37.47
C GLN A 78 2.78 0.21 -36.92
N GLN A 79 3.10 -0.79 -37.75
CA GLN A 79 3.40 -2.14 -37.29
C GLN A 79 4.71 -2.17 -36.50
N HIS A 80 5.77 -1.50 -37.00
CA HIS A 80 7.03 -1.38 -36.27
C HIS A 80 6.86 -0.66 -34.92
N LEU A 81 5.98 0.34 -34.79
CA LEU A 81 5.70 1.01 -33.52
C LEU A 81 5.10 0.05 -32.46
N LEU A 82 4.28 -0.93 -32.87
CA LEU A 82 3.73 -1.93 -31.95
C LEU A 82 4.81 -2.86 -31.42
N PHE A 83 5.71 -3.32 -32.29
CA PHE A 83 6.83 -4.14 -31.86
C PHE A 83 7.86 -3.35 -31.05
N LEU A 84 8.13 -2.09 -31.42
CA LEU A 84 8.98 -1.19 -30.64
C LEU A 84 8.41 -0.98 -29.23
N TYR A 85 7.09 -0.81 -29.10
CA TYR A 85 6.43 -0.76 -27.79
C TYR A 85 6.71 -2.01 -26.96
N GLN A 86 6.58 -3.20 -27.56
CA GLN A 86 6.88 -4.46 -26.90
C GLN A 86 8.34 -4.53 -26.47
N GLN A 87 9.28 -4.17 -27.35
CA GLN A 87 10.71 -4.18 -27.09
C GLN A 87 11.07 -3.22 -25.95
N VAL A 88 10.58 -1.97 -25.98
CA VAL A 88 10.83 -0.97 -24.93
C VAL A 88 10.26 -1.43 -23.58
N LYS A 89 9.09 -2.07 -23.57
CA LYS A 89 8.51 -2.64 -22.34
C LYS A 89 9.36 -3.79 -21.78
N GLN A 90 9.80 -4.71 -22.64
CA GLN A 90 10.65 -5.82 -22.22
C GLN A 90 12.01 -5.33 -21.72
N GLN A 91 12.61 -4.35 -22.39
CA GLN A 91 13.86 -3.73 -21.96
C GLN A 91 13.70 -3.03 -20.61
N ALA A 92 12.61 -2.29 -20.40
CA ALA A 92 12.33 -1.65 -19.11
C ALA A 92 12.21 -2.68 -17.96
N VAL A 93 11.59 -3.83 -18.22
CA VAL A 93 11.50 -4.95 -17.27
C VAL A 93 12.89 -5.52 -16.96
N GLN A 94 13.70 -5.79 -17.97
CA GLN A 94 15.05 -6.33 -17.80
C GLN A 94 15.96 -5.37 -17.03
N MET A 95 15.93 -4.08 -17.39
CA MET A 95 16.71 -3.04 -16.70
C MET A 95 16.28 -2.88 -15.24
N ALA A 96 14.97 -2.82 -14.98
CA ALA A 96 14.44 -2.74 -13.63
C ALA A 96 14.88 -3.97 -12.80
N GLN A 97 14.81 -5.16 -13.38
CA GLN A 97 15.24 -6.39 -12.72
C GLN A 97 16.73 -6.37 -12.38
N ALA A 98 17.59 -5.97 -13.31
CA ALA A 98 19.03 -5.86 -13.09
C ALA A 98 19.38 -4.84 -12.00
N GLN A 99 18.73 -3.67 -12.02
CA GLN A 99 18.94 -2.63 -11.00
C GLN A 99 18.50 -3.08 -9.61
N LEU A 100 17.33 -3.72 -9.52
CA LEU A 100 16.83 -4.23 -8.23
C LEU A 100 17.72 -5.35 -7.69
N GLN A 101 18.15 -6.28 -8.53
CA GLN A 101 19.08 -7.34 -8.12
C GLN A 101 20.38 -6.74 -7.58
N ALA A 102 20.96 -5.74 -8.25
CA ALA A 102 22.15 -5.06 -7.77
C ALA A 102 21.92 -4.39 -6.41
N LYS A 103 20.78 -3.72 -6.22
CA LYS A 103 20.39 -3.10 -4.94
C LYS A 103 20.26 -4.13 -3.83
N VAL A 104 19.61 -5.26 -4.09
CA VAL A 104 19.46 -6.36 -3.13
C VAL A 104 20.82 -6.95 -2.74
N ILE A 105 21.69 -7.21 -3.71
CA ILE A 105 23.05 -7.72 -3.44
C ILE A 105 23.82 -6.72 -2.56
N GLN A 106 23.69 -5.42 -2.82
CA GLN A 106 24.32 -4.38 -2.01
C GLN A 106 23.79 -4.35 -0.57
N GLN A 107 22.47 -4.48 -0.39
CA GLN A 107 21.84 -4.54 0.94
C GLN A 107 22.26 -5.78 1.72
N LEU A 108 22.27 -6.95 1.07
CA LEU A 108 22.71 -8.20 1.67
C LEU A 108 24.19 -8.10 2.07
N SER A 109 25.04 -7.52 1.22
CA SER A 109 26.47 -7.31 1.53
C SER A 109 26.67 -6.38 2.74
N ALA A 110 25.80 -5.36 2.88
CA ALA A 110 25.85 -4.42 4.00
C ALA A 110 25.32 -5.00 5.32
N SER A 111 24.53 -6.08 5.28
CA SER A 111 23.94 -6.71 6.46
C SER A 111 24.91 -7.58 7.28
N GLY A 112 26.17 -7.73 6.82
CA GLY A 112 27.19 -8.55 7.50
C GLY A 112 26.97 -10.07 7.36
N GLN A 113 26.02 -10.49 6.54
CA GLN A 113 25.75 -11.88 6.24
C GLN A 113 26.82 -12.42 5.28
N GLU A 114 27.42 -13.58 5.58
CA GLU A 114 28.35 -14.24 4.65
C GLU A 114 27.61 -14.65 3.38
N LEU A 115 27.89 -13.94 2.29
CA LEU A 115 27.34 -14.24 0.97
C LEU A 115 28.22 -15.28 0.28
N SER A 116 27.81 -16.54 0.34
CA SER A 116 28.41 -17.59 -0.48
C SER A 116 27.85 -17.52 -1.92
N PRO A 117 28.65 -17.87 -2.96
CA PRO A 117 28.17 -17.91 -4.35
C PRO A 117 26.98 -18.86 -4.56
N GLU A 118 26.84 -19.89 -3.72
CA GLU A 118 25.76 -20.88 -3.80
C GLU A 118 24.45 -20.39 -3.16
N THR A 119 24.53 -19.60 -2.08
CA THR A 119 23.33 -19.09 -1.37
C THR A 119 22.84 -17.75 -1.90
N LEU A 120 23.70 -16.98 -2.57
CA LEU A 120 23.38 -15.65 -3.08
C LEU A 120 22.16 -15.63 -4.03
N PRO A 121 22.03 -16.54 -5.03
CA PRO A 121 20.88 -16.51 -5.93
C PRO A 121 19.55 -16.75 -5.21
N LEU A 122 19.54 -17.64 -4.21
CA LEU A 122 18.35 -17.95 -3.41
C LEU A 122 17.96 -16.77 -2.52
N LEU A 123 18.92 -16.13 -1.86
CA LEU A 123 18.70 -14.95 -1.02
C LEU A 123 18.20 -13.76 -1.84
N VAL A 124 18.79 -13.53 -3.02
CA VAL A 124 18.33 -12.49 -3.94
C VAL A 124 16.90 -12.77 -4.40
N GLN A 125 16.60 -14.01 -4.78
CA GLN A 125 15.25 -14.38 -5.20
C GLN A 125 14.22 -14.22 -4.07
N GLN A 126 14.57 -14.60 -2.84
CA GLN A 126 13.70 -14.45 -1.68
C GLN A 126 13.46 -12.97 -1.34
N ALA A 127 14.50 -12.14 -1.37
CA ALA A 127 14.37 -10.70 -1.16
C ALA A 127 13.54 -10.03 -2.26
N MET A 128 13.71 -10.42 -3.52
CA MET A 128 12.90 -9.92 -4.65
C MET A 128 11.43 -10.32 -4.58
N ALA A 129 11.09 -11.37 -3.82
CA ALA A 129 9.72 -11.85 -3.67
C ALA A 129 8.89 -11.06 -2.64
N THR A 130 9.50 -10.19 -1.83
CA THR A 130 8.75 -9.43 -0.82
C THR A 130 7.80 -8.40 -1.45
N PRO A 131 6.65 -8.09 -0.81
CA PRO A 131 5.72 -7.08 -1.33
C PRO A 131 6.36 -5.71 -1.56
N GLU A 132 7.31 -5.31 -0.71
CA GLU A 132 8.05 -4.07 -0.81
C GLU A 132 8.89 -4.03 -2.10
N MET A 133 9.65 -5.09 -2.36
CA MET A 133 10.50 -5.19 -3.56
C MET A 133 9.65 -5.34 -4.83
N GLN A 134 8.52 -6.04 -4.77
CA GLN A 134 7.57 -6.09 -5.90
C GLN A 134 6.98 -4.71 -6.23
N ASN A 135 6.71 -3.88 -5.23
CA ASN A 135 6.23 -2.51 -5.44
C ASN A 135 7.35 -1.61 -6.00
N GLU A 136 8.56 -1.69 -5.47
CA GLU A 136 9.72 -0.99 -6.04
C GLU A 136 9.96 -1.41 -7.49
N PHE A 137 9.91 -2.70 -7.79
CA PHE A 137 10.05 -3.21 -9.16
C PHE A 137 9.04 -2.57 -10.11
N LYS A 138 7.76 -2.52 -9.73
CA LYS A 138 6.72 -1.85 -10.54
C LYS A 138 7.03 -0.37 -10.77
N GLN A 139 7.53 0.34 -9.76
CA GLN A 139 7.91 1.75 -9.90
C GLN A 139 9.11 1.93 -10.81
N PHE A 140 10.14 1.08 -10.67
CA PHE A 140 11.31 1.08 -11.56
C PHE A 140 10.92 0.82 -13.01
N VAL A 141 10.13 -0.23 -13.27
CA VAL A 141 9.64 -0.53 -14.64
C VAL A 141 8.91 0.67 -15.23
N GLN A 142 8.03 1.32 -14.46
CA GLN A 142 7.33 2.51 -14.93
C GLN A 142 8.27 3.69 -15.19
N GLY A 143 9.25 3.92 -14.31
CA GLY A 143 10.25 4.98 -14.45
C GLY A 143 11.12 4.80 -15.69
N THR A 144 11.72 3.60 -15.85
CA THR A 144 12.55 3.25 -16.99
C THR A 144 11.77 3.34 -18.30
N TYR A 145 10.53 2.84 -18.32
CA TYR A 145 9.67 2.98 -19.50
C TYR A 145 9.40 4.45 -19.84
N ARG A 146 9.07 5.30 -18.86
CA ARG A 146 8.84 6.73 -19.09
C ARG A 146 10.07 7.43 -19.65
N GLN A 147 11.25 7.11 -19.13
CA GLN A 147 12.51 7.66 -19.63
C GLN A 147 12.78 7.23 -21.09
N ALA A 148 12.57 5.95 -21.41
CA ALA A 148 12.74 5.45 -22.77
C ALA A 148 11.78 6.15 -23.75
N VAL A 149 10.50 6.29 -23.38
CA VAL A 149 9.50 6.97 -24.23
C VAL A 149 9.77 8.47 -24.39
N GLN A 150 10.36 9.14 -23.39
CA GLN A 150 10.76 10.55 -23.54
C GLN A 150 11.78 10.74 -24.67
N GLY A 151 12.71 9.79 -24.85
CA GLY A 151 13.67 9.81 -25.96
C GLY A 151 13.01 9.66 -27.34
N LEU A 152 11.78 9.14 -27.41
CA LEU A 152 11.03 8.96 -28.64
C LEU A 152 10.10 10.15 -28.98
N GLN A 153 10.03 11.19 -28.14
CA GLN A 153 9.22 12.38 -28.44
C GLN A 153 9.49 13.04 -29.82
N PRO A 154 10.74 13.22 -30.28
CA PRO A 154 10.97 13.81 -31.60
C PRO A 154 10.37 12.95 -32.73
N LEU A 155 10.32 11.62 -32.54
CA LEU A 155 9.71 10.69 -33.49
C LEU A 155 8.20 10.93 -33.65
N VAL A 156 7.51 11.29 -32.56
CA VAL A 156 6.06 11.58 -32.59
C VAL A 156 5.75 12.78 -33.48
N ALA A 157 6.58 13.83 -33.43
CA ALA A 157 6.41 14.99 -34.30
C ALA A 157 6.62 14.64 -35.77
N GLN A 158 7.64 13.83 -36.08
CA GLN A 158 7.89 13.34 -37.44
C GLN A 158 6.75 12.45 -37.96
N LEU A 159 6.21 11.58 -37.11
CA LEU A 159 5.06 10.73 -37.46
C LEU A 159 3.82 11.56 -37.83
N GLN A 160 3.54 12.64 -37.08
CA GLN A 160 2.43 13.54 -37.39
C GLN A 160 2.63 14.26 -38.71
N GLN A 161 3.83 14.77 -38.95
CA GLN A 161 4.17 15.43 -40.23
C GLN A 161 4.07 14.46 -41.41
N ALA A 162 4.59 13.24 -41.26
CA ALA A 162 4.53 12.21 -42.29
C ALA A 162 3.08 11.81 -42.60
N ASP A 163 2.22 11.62 -41.59
CA ASP A 163 0.79 11.31 -41.77
C ASP A 163 0.07 12.36 -42.64
N GLU A 164 0.33 13.65 -42.38
CA GLU A 164 -0.26 14.74 -43.17
C GLU A 164 0.22 14.75 -44.62
N LEU A 165 1.50 14.46 -44.86
CA LEU A 165 2.07 14.41 -46.21
C LEU A 165 1.57 13.19 -46.97
N VAL A 166 1.58 12.02 -46.35
CA VAL A 166 1.08 10.76 -46.92
C VAL A 166 -0.38 10.95 -47.35
N LYS A 167 -1.24 11.47 -46.47
CA LYS A 167 -2.66 11.72 -46.80
C LYS A 167 -2.86 12.65 -48.00
N LYS A 168 -1.96 13.61 -48.23
CA LYS A 168 -2.02 14.53 -49.37
C LYS A 168 -1.50 13.88 -50.67
N GLN A 169 -0.48 13.03 -50.58
CA GLN A 169 0.21 12.44 -51.73
C GLN A 169 -0.24 11.03 -52.11
N THR A 170 -1.17 10.45 -51.36
CA THR A 170 -1.80 9.19 -51.74
C THR A 170 -3.11 9.48 -52.45
N PRO A 171 -3.32 9.00 -53.69
CA PRO A 171 -4.60 9.13 -54.36
C PRO A 171 -5.68 8.54 -53.45
N PRO A 172 -6.80 9.24 -53.18
CA PRO A 172 -7.91 8.61 -52.50
C PRO A 172 -8.31 7.39 -53.36
N PRO A 173 -8.37 6.18 -52.79
CA PRO A 173 -8.88 5.04 -53.54
C PRO A 173 -10.24 5.45 -54.10
N GLN A 174 -10.42 5.30 -55.41
CA GLN A 174 -11.71 5.61 -56.05
C GLN A 174 -12.72 4.62 -55.48
N MET A 175 -13.39 5.05 -54.42
CA MET A 175 -14.36 4.24 -53.71
C MET A 175 -15.75 4.80 -53.97
N PRO A 176 -16.74 3.92 -54.16
CA PRO A 176 -18.14 4.31 -54.29
C PRO A 176 -18.58 5.22 -53.13
N PRO A 177 -19.53 6.16 -53.36
CA PRO A 177 -19.99 7.13 -52.37
C PRO A 177 -20.39 6.51 -51.03
N GLU A 178 -20.91 5.27 -51.01
CA GLU A 178 -21.26 4.56 -49.78
C GLU A 178 -20.05 4.31 -48.86
N ILE A 179 -18.88 3.99 -49.43
CA ILE A 179 -17.66 3.72 -48.64
C ILE A 179 -17.02 5.03 -48.17
N GLN A 180 -17.22 6.13 -48.90
CA GLN A 180 -16.74 7.45 -48.51
C GLN A 180 -17.46 7.96 -47.25
N ALA A 181 -18.78 7.74 -47.18
CA ALA A 181 -19.57 8.00 -45.96
C ALA A 181 -19.12 7.10 -44.80
N GLN A 182 -18.75 5.85 -45.08
CA GLN A 182 -18.27 4.91 -44.06
C GLN A 182 -16.88 5.28 -43.52
N ILE A 183 -15.97 5.78 -44.37
CA ILE A 183 -14.68 6.31 -43.93
C ILE A 183 -14.85 7.61 -43.16
N GLN A 184 -15.72 8.53 -43.58
CA GLN A 184 -16.03 9.71 -42.77
C GLN A 184 -16.62 9.35 -41.41
N ALA A 185 -17.52 8.36 -41.36
CA ALA A 185 -18.06 7.84 -40.11
C ALA A 185 -16.95 7.22 -39.24
N MET A 186 -16.03 6.46 -39.83
CA MET A 186 -14.91 5.84 -39.14
C MET A 186 -13.88 6.87 -38.66
N GLN A 187 -13.63 7.94 -39.42
CA GLN A 187 -12.79 9.07 -39.02
C GLN A 187 -13.43 9.87 -37.88
N ALA A 188 -14.74 10.13 -37.96
CA ALA A 188 -15.49 10.78 -36.88
C ALA A 188 -15.53 9.93 -35.61
N GLU A 189 -15.64 8.61 -35.76
CA GLU A 189 -15.59 7.66 -34.64
C GLU A 189 -14.19 7.56 -34.03
N THR A 190 -13.14 7.58 -34.87
CA THR A 190 -11.75 7.66 -34.42
C THR A 190 -11.50 8.96 -33.64
N GLN A 191 -12.02 10.10 -34.11
CA GLN A 191 -11.92 11.37 -33.40
C GLN A 191 -12.69 11.35 -32.07
N ARG A 192 -13.92 10.81 -32.04
CA ARG A 192 -14.68 10.63 -30.79
C ARG A 192 -13.94 9.74 -29.81
N LYS A 193 -13.37 8.63 -30.29
CA LYS A 193 -12.63 7.70 -29.46
C LYS A 193 -11.33 8.32 -28.94
N ALA A 194 -10.63 9.11 -29.74
CA ALA A 194 -9.46 9.88 -29.31
C ALA A 194 -9.83 10.92 -28.24
N GLN A 195 -10.95 11.64 -28.39
CA GLN A 195 -11.45 12.58 -27.38
C GLN A 195 -11.89 11.86 -26.09
N TYR A 196 -12.52 10.70 -26.22
CA TYR A 196 -12.90 9.85 -25.09
C TYR A 196 -11.67 9.33 -24.34
N ASP A 197 -10.66 8.84 -25.06
CA ASP A 197 -9.41 8.34 -24.50
C ASP A 197 -8.63 9.49 -23.82
N GLN A 198 -8.65 10.72 -24.38
CA GLN A 198 -8.09 11.92 -23.76
C GLN A 198 -8.83 12.31 -22.46
N GLY A 199 -10.16 12.26 -22.46
CA GLY A 199 -10.99 12.49 -21.27
C GLY A 199 -10.77 11.43 -20.19
N LEU A 200 -10.62 10.17 -20.58
CA LEU A 200 -10.35 9.06 -19.67
C LEU A 200 -8.98 9.21 -18.99
N LEU A 201 -7.96 9.65 -19.73
CA LEU A 201 -6.65 9.98 -19.16
C LEU A 201 -6.73 11.14 -18.16
N GLN A 202 -7.56 12.14 -18.42
CA GLN A 202 -7.78 13.27 -17.52
C GLN A 202 -8.51 12.83 -16.23
N ILE A 203 -9.56 12.00 -16.36
CA ILE A 203 -10.27 11.41 -15.22
C ILE A 203 -9.33 10.52 -14.40
N LYS A 204 -8.49 9.72 -15.05
CA LYS A 204 -7.49 8.87 -14.36
C LYS A 204 -6.42 9.70 -13.66
N GLY A 205 -6.05 10.85 -14.22
CA GLY A 205 -5.20 11.84 -13.57
C GLY A 205 -5.85 12.44 -12.32
N GLN A 206 -7.13 12.81 -12.39
CA GLN A 206 -7.91 13.28 -11.23
C GLN A 206 -8.11 12.19 -10.18
N ASP A 207 -8.34 10.94 -10.58
CA ASP A 207 -8.50 9.79 -9.67
C ASP A 207 -7.20 9.49 -8.91
N MET A 208 -6.04 9.59 -9.57
CA MET A 208 -4.75 9.47 -8.88
C MET A 208 -4.50 10.64 -7.91
N ALA A 209 -4.84 11.88 -8.28
CA ALA A 209 -4.72 13.02 -7.39
C ALA A 209 -5.67 12.90 -6.17
N GLY A 210 -6.91 12.43 -6.41
CA GLY A 210 -7.88 12.15 -5.36
C GLY A 210 -7.40 11.04 -4.42
N LYS A 211 -6.86 9.94 -4.94
CA LYS A 211 -6.27 8.86 -4.14
C LYS A 211 -5.09 9.34 -3.30
N GLN A 212 -4.24 10.22 -3.82
CA GLN A 212 -3.18 10.85 -3.04
C GLN A 212 -3.75 11.69 -1.88
N GLN A 213 -4.82 12.44 -2.12
CA GLN A 213 -5.48 13.26 -1.11
C GLN A 213 -6.15 12.41 -0.02
N VAL A 214 -6.83 11.32 -0.40
CA VAL A 214 -7.43 10.35 0.53
C VAL A 214 -6.36 9.66 1.37
N SER A 215 -5.26 9.23 0.77
CA SER A 215 -4.15 8.60 1.51
C SER A 215 -3.50 9.56 2.51
N GLN A 216 -3.42 10.86 2.20
CA GLN A 216 -2.99 11.89 3.16
C GLN A 216 -3.97 12.05 4.33
N LEU A 217 -5.27 12.02 4.06
CA LEU A 217 -6.32 12.08 5.06
C LEU A 217 -6.34 10.86 5.98
N GLU A 218 -6.15 9.65 5.42
CA GLU A 218 -6.03 8.42 6.20
C GLU A 218 -4.85 8.47 7.16
N LEU A 219 -3.68 8.93 6.69
CA LEU A 219 -2.50 9.09 7.54
C LEU A 219 -2.75 10.08 8.70
N GLN A 220 -3.48 11.16 8.44
CA GLN A 220 -3.83 12.15 9.45
C GLN A 220 -4.85 11.59 10.47
N MET A 221 -5.82 10.80 10.02
CA MET A 221 -6.76 10.09 10.89
C MET A 221 -6.05 9.07 11.77
N GLU A 222 -5.10 8.31 11.21
CA GLU A 222 -4.33 7.31 11.94
C GLU A 222 -3.46 7.95 13.03
N GLN A 223 -2.83 9.09 12.74
CA GLN A 223 -2.14 9.90 13.75
C GLN A 223 -3.09 10.37 14.86
N MET A 224 -4.27 10.86 14.50
CA MET A 224 -5.26 11.34 15.48
C MET A 224 -5.78 10.20 16.36
N GLN A 225 -5.97 9.01 15.79
CA GLN A 225 -6.40 7.82 16.53
C GLN A 225 -5.33 7.37 17.51
N GLN A 226 -4.05 7.36 17.11
CA GLN A 226 -2.94 7.08 18.02
C GLN A 226 -2.83 8.09 19.16
N GLU A 227 -3.04 9.38 18.90
CA GLU A 227 -3.07 10.40 19.95
C GLU A 227 -4.24 10.20 20.92
N PHE A 228 -5.41 9.81 20.40
CA PHE A 228 -6.57 9.52 21.22
C PHE A 228 -6.33 8.30 22.13
N ASP A 229 -5.80 7.21 21.58
CA ASP A 229 -5.48 6.00 22.35
C ASP A 229 -4.43 6.28 23.44
N ASN A 230 -3.39 7.06 23.12
CA ASN A 230 -2.40 7.48 24.11
C ASN A 230 -3.02 8.32 25.24
N ARG A 231 -3.98 9.21 24.93
CA ARG A 231 -4.71 9.98 25.94
C ARG A 231 -5.59 9.09 26.80
N LEU A 232 -6.27 8.12 26.20
CA LEU A 232 -7.14 7.20 26.92
C LEU A 232 -6.33 6.35 27.91
N GLU A 233 -5.16 5.87 27.48
CA GLU A 233 -4.27 5.08 28.32
C GLU A 233 -3.69 5.93 29.46
N GLN A 234 -3.28 7.17 29.19
CA GLN A 234 -2.88 8.12 30.24
C GLN A 234 -3.99 8.37 31.27
N ALA A 235 -5.23 8.55 30.82
CA ALA A 235 -6.37 8.73 31.71
C ALA A 235 -6.60 7.48 32.57
N ARG A 236 -6.49 6.28 31.98
CA ARG A 236 -6.58 5.00 32.71
C ARG A 236 -5.53 4.87 33.80
N VAL A 237 -4.27 5.18 33.48
CA VAL A 237 -3.16 5.14 34.44
C VAL A 237 -3.38 6.12 35.58
N GLN A 238 -3.83 7.34 35.29
CA GLN A 238 -4.17 8.33 36.32
C GLN A 238 -5.31 7.87 37.23
N LEU A 239 -6.37 7.31 36.64
CA LEU A 239 -7.53 6.80 37.40
C LEU A 239 -7.12 5.65 38.31
N LYS A 240 -6.28 4.73 37.81
CA LYS A 240 -5.74 3.64 38.61
C LYS A 240 -4.88 4.16 39.77
N ALA A 241 -4.00 5.13 39.51
CA ALA A 241 -3.19 5.75 40.56
C ALA A 241 -4.04 6.45 41.64
N GLN A 242 -5.12 7.13 41.25
CA GLN A 242 -6.08 7.72 42.22
C GLN A 242 -6.79 6.65 43.05
N MET A 243 -7.24 5.56 42.41
CA MET A 243 -7.91 4.46 43.10
C MET A 243 -6.97 3.79 44.10
N ASP A 244 -5.71 3.56 43.73
CA ASP A 244 -4.70 2.98 44.61
C ASP A 244 -4.41 3.90 45.82
N GLN A 245 -4.35 5.23 45.60
CA GLN A 245 -4.22 6.20 46.69
C GLN A 245 -5.43 6.18 47.63
N MET A 246 -6.64 6.09 47.09
CA MET A 246 -7.86 6.02 47.91
C MET A 246 -7.91 4.72 48.72
N ALA A 247 -7.54 3.59 48.13
CA ALA A 247 -7.45 2.31 48.83
C ALA A 247 -6.44 2.36 49.99
N GLN A 248 -5.30 3.01 49.81
CA GLN A 248 -4.33 3.23 50.88
C GLN A 248 -4.91 4.11 52.00
N GLN A 249 -5.62 5.19 51.67
CA GLN A 249 -6.28 6.03 52.68
C GLN A 249 -7.32 5.25 53.49
N VAL A 250 -8.13 4.43 52.83
CA VAL A 250 -9.12 3.58 53.49
C VAL A 250 -8.46 2.57 54.41
N ASN A 251 -7.35 1.95 53.99
CA ASN A 251 -6.61 1.02 54.85
C ASN A 251 -5.98 1.71 56.07
N LEU A 252 -5.46 2.92 55.91
CA LEU A 252 -4.96 3.71 57.03
C LEU A 252 -6.09 4.12 57.99
N GLN A 253 -7.28 4.44 57.47
CA GLN A 253 -8.46 4.72 58.30
C GLN A 253 -8.91 3.48 59.07
N LYS A 254 -9.00 2.31 58.42
CA LYS A 254 -9.31 1.05 59.09
C LYS A 254 -8.31 0.76 60.21
N ASN A 255 -7.01 0.85 59.94
CA ASN A 255 -5.98 0.65 60.97
C ASN A 255 -6.10 1.66 62.14
N ARG A 256 -6.46 2.92 61.86
CA ARG A 256 -6.70 3.92 62.91
C ARG A 256 -7.92 3.59 63.74
N GLU A 257 -8.99 3.14 63.11
CA GLU A 257 -10.23 2.80 63.80
C GLU A 257 -10.09 1.51 64.61
N ASP A 258 -9.44 0.48 64.06
CA ASP A 258 -9.11 -0.76 64.78
C ASP A 258 -8.23 -0.45 66.01
N ASN A 259 -7.21 0.39 65.86
CA ASN A 259 -6.38 0.82 66.99
C ASN A 259 -7.17 1.60 68.05
N ARG A 260 -8.11 2.46 67.61
CA ARG A 260 -9.00 3.19 68.52
C ARG A 260 -9.92 2.25 69.28
N GLN A 261 -10.53 1.31 68.57
CA GLN A 261 -11.43 0.32 69.15
C GLN A 261 -10.67 -0.55 70.16
N HIS A 262 -9.48 -1.04 69.79
CA HIS A 262 -8.64 -1.81 70.70
C HIS A 262 -8.30 -1.01 71.97
N MET A 263 -7.93 0.27 71.83
CA MET A 263 -7.66 1.13 72.98
C MET A 263 -8.92 1.31 73.86
N GLN A 264 -10.09 1.50 73.27
CA GLN A 264 -11.35 1.61 74.02
C GLN A 264 -11.69 0.33 74.76
N THR A 265 -11.51 -0.84 74.12
CA THR A 265 -11.74 -2.14 74.75
C THR A 265 -10.79 -2.39 75.91
N GLU A 266 -9.50 -2.09 75.75
CA GLU A 266 -8.51 -2.23 76.82
C GLU A 266 -8.82 -1.29 78.01
N ILE A 267 -9.25 -0.05 77.75
CA ILE A 267 -9.66 0.88 78.81
C ILE A 267 -10.90 0.36 79.53
N ALA A 268 -11.91 -0.13 78.80
CA ALA A 268 -13.15 -0.67 79.37
C ALA A 268 -12.87 -1.91 80.24
N LYS A 269 -12.05 -2.84 79.74
CA LYS A 269 -11.64 -4.04 80.49
C LYS A 269 -10.92 -3.68 81.78
N ASN A 270 -9.93 -2.78 81.72
CA ASN A 270 -9.24 -2.31 82.94
C ASN A 270 -10.20 -1.62 83.92
N HIS A 271 -11.21 -0.90 83.41
CA HIS A 271 -12.23 -0.28 84.26
C HIS A 271 -13.10 -1.32 84.96
N GLU A 272 -13.58 -2.34 84.23
CA GLU A 272 -14.38 -3.45 84.77
C GLU A 272 -13.58 -4.30 85.76
N ASP A 273 -12.32 -4.60 85.47
CA ASP A 273 -11.43 -5.34 86.38
C ASP A 273 -11.23 -4.56 87.69
N ASN A 274 -10.99 -3.25 87.60
CA ASN A 274 -10.86 -2.39 88.79
C ASN A 274 -12.18 -2.30 89.59
N GLN A 275 -13.34 -2.19 88.93
CA GLN A 275 -14.63 -2.22 89.60
C GLN A 275 -14.89 -3.55 90.30
N THR A 276 -14.56 -4.66 89.64
CA THR A 276 -14.72 -6.00 90.20
C THR A 276 -13.83 -6.19 91.43
N GLN A 277 -12.58 -5.73 91.37
CA GLN A 277 -11.68 -5.73 92.52
C GLN A 277 -12.23 -4.92 93.69
N LEU A 278 -12.75 -3.71 93.44
CA LEU A 278 -13.38 -2.89 94.47
C LEU A 278 -14.57 -3.58 95.11
N PHE A 279 -15.43 -4.20 94.30
CA PHE A 279 -16.61 -4.93 94.79
C PHE A 279 -16.23 -6.16 95.64
N MET A 280 -15.27 -6.96 95.16
CA MET A 280 -14.77 -8.11 95.93
C MET A 280 -14.15 -7.68 97.26
N GLU A 281 -13.38 -6.58 97.26
CA GLU A 281 -12.79 -6.05 98.49
C GLU A 281 -13.85 -5.52 99.45
N GLN A 282 -14.90 -4.86 98.95
CA GLN A 282 -16.04 -4.43 99.78
C GLN A 282 -16.77 -5.63 100.40
N MET A 283 -17.13 -6.65 99.61
CA MET A 283 -17.77 -7.86 100.13
C MET A 283 -16.88 -8.58 101.17
N ARG A 284 -15.55 -8.57 100.96
CA ARG A 284 -14.60 -9.13 101.93
C ARG A 284 -14.64 -8.38 103.26
N GLN A 285 -14.70 -7.04 103.22
CA GLN A 285 -14.81 -6.22 104.42
C GLN A 285 -16.15 -6.43 105.14
N GLU A 286 -17.27 -6.46 104.42
CA GLU A 286 -18.59 -6.74 104.98
C GLU A 286 -18.65 -8.14 105.63
N GLY A 287 -18.09 -9.16 104.96
CA GLY A 287 -18.00 -10.51 105.52
C GLY A 287 -17.12 -10.59 106.77
N LEU A 288 -16.04 -9.81 106.83
CA LEU A 288 -15.20 -9.70 108.03
C LEU A 288 -15.94 -8.97 109.18
N GLN A 289 -16.74 -7.95 108.88
CA GLN A 289 -17.57 -7.25 109.86
C GLN A 289 -18.64 -8.19 110.43
N GLN A 290 -19.39 -8.90 109.59
CA GLN A 290 -20.40 -9.86 110.06
C GLN A 290 -19.79 -10.96 110.94
N ARG A 291 -18.58 -11.44 110.62
CA ARG A 291 -17.87 -12.39 111.49
C ARG A 291 -17.52 -11.79 112.85
N LYS A 292 -17.04 -10.55 112.90
CA LYS A 292 -16.77 -9.84 114.15
C LYS A 292 -18.05 -9.63 114.97
N GLU A 293 -19.14 -9.23 114.34
CA GLU A 293 -20.44 -9.06 115.00
C GLU A 293 -20.96 -10.39 115.57
N LEU A 294 -20.80 -11.50 114.83
CA LEU A 294 -21.14 -12.84 115.30
C LEU A 294 -20.26 -13.28 116.49
N GLU A 295 -18.96 -13.01 116.45
CA GLU A 295 -18.04 -13.29 117.56
C GLU A 295 -18.39 -12.46 118.81
N GLU A 296 -18.76 -11.18 118.63
CA GLU A 296 -19.21 -10.32 119.73
C GLU A 296 -20.53 -10.81 120.31
N HIS A 297 -21.51 -11.17 119.48
CA HIS A 297 -22.79 -11.72 119.91
C HIS A 297 -22.63 -13.07 120.62
N GLN A 298 -21.71 -13.93 120.16
CA GLN A 298 -21.36 -15.17 120.86
C GLN A 298 -20.74 -14.89 122.22
N LYS A 299 -19.78 -13.96 122.32
CA LYS A 299 -19.20 -13.55 123.61
C LYS A 299 -20.25 -12.97 124.55
N GLU A 300 -21.20 -12.20 124.02
CA GLU A 300 -22.29 -11.63 124.82
C GLU A 300 -23.27 -12.70 125.32
N MET A 301 -23.59 -13.72 124.50
CA MET A 301 -24.36 -14.88 124.94
C MET A 301 -23.62 -15.70 126.00
N THR A 302 -22.31 -15.94 125.84
CA THR A 302 -21.49 -16.64 126.84
C THR A 302 -21.46 -15.86 128.16
N ASN A 303 -21.24 -14.54 128.11
CA ASN A 303 -21.26 -13.68 129.31
C ASN A 303 -22.64 -13.62 129.99
N ARG A 304 -23.74 -13.81 129.24
CA ARG A 304 -25.08 -13.94 129.82
C ARG A 304 -25.31 -15.29 130.48
N MET A 305 -24.76 -16.37 129.95
CA MET A 305 -24.81 -17.69 130.59
C MET A 305 -23.99 -17.72 131.88
N ASP A 306 -22.82 -17.07 131.92
CA ASP A 306 -21.96 -17.00 133.10
C ASP A 306 -22.53 -16.15 134.26
N ARG A 307 -23.56 -15.33 134.02
CA ARG A 307 -24.26 -14.56 135.07
C ARG A 307 -25.43 -15.29 135.72
N VAL A 308 -25.75 -16.51 135.28
CA VAL A 308 -26.90 -17.32 135.76
C VAL A 308 -26.43 -18.47 136.66
N VAL A 309 -25.13 -18.56 136.97
CA VAL A 309 -24.53 -19.52 137.91
C VAL A 309 -23.96 -18.76 139.11
#